data_AF-A0A4R2LFH3-F1
#
_entry.id   AF-A0A4R2LFH3-F1
#
_cell.length_a   1.000
_cell.length_b   1.000
_cell.length_c   1.000
_cell.angle_alpha   90.00
_cell.angle_beta   90.00
_cell.angle_gamma   90.00
#
_symmetry.space_group_name_H-M   'P 1'
#
loop_
_entity.id
_entity.type
_entity.pdbx_description
1 polymer ?
#
loop_
_entity_poly.entity_id
_entity_poly.type
_entity_poly.pdbx_seq_one_letter_code
_entity_poly.pdbx_strand_id
1 'polypeptide(L)'
;MNEVKFGRILETGMGAIMSLVLSFSAQVLLGAPITIRGVLFGWAGAFAIAVAINYLFPVMNWCIVITKNIKNKWAEYIIRVAIFSLIEILFNSVWCMVNSNVIEFWPQKFLPLLCLGTAAIFIALPIMSRIAAILAKE
;
A
#
# COMPACT_ATOMS: atom_id res chain seq x y z
N MET A 1 -3.21 22.65 -11.04
CA MET A 1 -2.86 21.26 -10.69
C MET A 1 -4.03 20.66 -9.95
N ASN A 2 -4.60 19.58 -10.47
CA ASN A 2 -5.84 19.02 -9.94
C ASN A 2 -5.55 18.15 -8.71
N GLU A 3 -5.92 18.61 -7.51
CA GLU A 3 -5.63 17.94 -6.23
C GLU A 3 -6.29 16.55 -6.13
N VAL A 4 -7.48 16.40 -6.71
CA VAL A 4 -8.19 15.11 -6.75
C VAL A 4 -7.45 14.13 -7.66
N LYS A 5 -6.97 14.60 -8.82
CA LYS A 5 -6.17 13.79 -9.75
C LYS A 5 -4.84 13.38 -9.11
N PHE A 6 -4.16 14.31 -8.43
CA PHE A 6 -2.93 14.03 -7.68
C PHE A 6 -3.14 12.94 -6.61
N GLY A 7 -4.15 13.11 -5.75
CA GLY A 7 -4.45 12.17 -4.68
C GLY A 7 -4.70 10.76 -5.18
N ARG A 8 -5.51 10.62 -6.24
CA ARG A 8 -5.81 9.32 -6.87
C ARG A 8 -4.58 8.64 -7.46
N ILE A 9 -3.72 9.38 -8.16
CA ILE A 9 -2.49 8.82 -8.76
C ILE A 9 -1.54 8.37 -7.66
N LEU A 10 -1.38 9.18 -6.60
CA LEU A 10 -0.52 8.87 -5.48
C LEU A 10 -1.00 7.61 -4.73
N GLU A 11 -2.30 7.54 -4.43
CA GLU A 11 -2.93 6.39 -3.77
C GLU A 11 -2.77 5.11 -4.59
N THR A 12 -3.11 5.16 -5.88
CA THR A 12 -3.03 4.01 -6.78
C THR A 12 -1.60 3.51 -6.93
N GLY A 13 -0.64 4.42 -7.12
CA GLY A 13 0.76 4.06 -7.30
C GLY A 13 1.39 3.53 -6.01
N MET A 14 1.03 4.09 -4.85
CA MET A 14 1.47 3.55 -3.55
C MET A 14 0.89 2.17 -3.31
N GLY A 15 -0.41 1.95 -3.55
CA GLY A 15 -1.03 0.63 -3.42
C GLY A 15 -0.39 -0.41 -4.33
N ALA A 16 -0.06 -0.04 -5.57
CA ALA A 16 0.63 -0.94 -6.49
C ALA A 16 2.03 -1.35 -6.00
N ILE A 17 2.83 -0.40 -5.50
CA ILE A 17 4.16 -0.67 -4.96
C ILE A 17 4.07 -1.51 -3.68
N MET A 18 3.19 -1.13 -2.76
CA MET A 18 3.01 -1.82 -1.48
C MET A 18 2.55 -3.25 -1.66
N SER A 19 1.57 -3.47 -2.53
CA SER A 19 1.09 -4.79 -2.91
C SER A 19 2.21 -5.67 -3.46
N LEU A 20 3.15 -5.09 -4.24
CA LEU A 20 4.26 -5.82 -4.83
C LEU A 20 5.29 -6.20 -3.79
N VAL A 21 5.73 -5.22 -2.99
CA VAL A 21 6.75 -5.42 -1.96
C VAL A 21 6.30 -6.45 -0.93
N LEU A 22 5.05 -6.34 -0.46
CA LEU A 22 4.52 -7.26 0.56
C LEU A 22 4.32 -8.67 0.00
N SER A 23 3.78 -8.79 -1.22
CA SER A 23 3.60 -10.10 -1.86
C SER A 23 4.94 -10.81 -2.10
N PHE A 24 5.94 -10.07 -2.58
CA PHE A 24 7.28 -10.60 -2.81
C PHE A 24 7.97 -10.98 -1.49
N SER A 25 7.91 -10.09 -0.49
CA SER A 25 8.52 -10.31 0.82
C SER A 25 7.88 -11.49 1.54
N ALA A 26 6.56 -11.68 1.43
CA ALA A 26 5.86 -12.84 1.96
C ALA A 26 6.38 -14.14 1.30
N GLN A 27 6.51 -14.19 -0.02
CA GLN A 27 7.05 -15.37 -0.71
C GLN A 27 8.48 -15.72 -0.26
N VAL A 28 9.34 -14.70 -0.10
CA VAL A 28 10.70 -14.88 0.42
C VAL A 28 10.68 -15.42 1.86
N LEU A 29 9.86 -14.84 2.74
CA LEU A 29 9.76 -15.23 4.15
C LEU A 29 9.18 -16.64 4.35
N LEU A 30 8.45 -17.15 3.36
CA LEU A 30 7.87 -18.50 3.33
C LEU A 30 8.82 -19.53 2.70
N GLY A 31 9.94 -19.11 2.12
CA GLY A 31 10.81 -20.00 1.35
C GLY A 31 10.14 -20.57 0.09
N ALA A 32 9.07 -19.90 -0.37
CA ALA A 32 8.32 -20.35 -1.54
C ALA A 32 9.11 -20.06 -2.83
N PRO A 33 9.03 -20.93 -3.86
CA PRO A 33 9.68 -20.67 -5.14
C PRO A 33 9.11 -19.41 -5.78
N ILE A 34 9.97 -18.42 -6.01
CA ILE A 34 9.62 -17.15 -6.63
C ILE A 34 9.39 -17.38 -8.12
N THR A 35 8.14 -17.59 -8.50
CA THR A 35 7.72 -17.68 -9.90
C THR A 35 7.06 -16.38 -10.33
N ILE A 36 7.32 -15.95 -11.57
CA ILE A 36 6.71 -14.72 -12.14
C ILE A 36 5.18 -14.78 -12.01
N ARG A 37 4.59 -15.94 -12.29
CA ARG A 37 3.15 -16.16 -12.14
C ARG A 37 2.69 -15.97 -10.69
N GLY A 38 3.37 -16.59 -9.72
CA GLY A 38 3.01 -16.46 -8.30
C GLY A 38 3.11 -15.03 -7.79
N VAL A 39 4.15 -14.29 -8.21
CA VAL A 39 4.33 -12.88 -7.86
C VAL A 39 3.21 -12.02 -8.47
N LEU A 40 2.89 -12.20 -9.75
CA LEU A 40 1.85 -11.41 -10.43
C LEU A 40 0.44 -11.68 -9.88
N PHE A 41 0.10 -12.93 -9.59
CA PHE A 41 -1.20 -13.26 -8.98
C PHE A 41 -1.31 -12.74 -7.54
N GLY A 42 -0.25 -12.90 -6.74
CA GLY A 42 -0.19 -12.34 -5.38
C GLY A 42 -0.32 -10.81 -5.39
N TRP A 43 0.42 -10.16 -6.29
CA TRP A 43 0.36 -8.72 -6.50
C TRP A 43 -1.03 -8.24 -6.90
N ALA A 44 -1.65 -8.87 -7.90
CA ALA A 44 -2.98 -8.48 -8.37
C ALA A 44 -4.04 -8.65 -7.28
N GLY A 45 -3.96 -9.72 -6.48
CA GLY A 45 -4.86 -9.93 -5.35
C GLY A 45 -4.67 -8.92 -4.22
N ALA A 46 -3.42 -8.63 -3.84
CA ALA A 46 -3.10 -7.62 -2.84
C ALA A 46 -3.55 -6.22 -3.31
N PHE A 47 -3.34 -5.90 -4.59
CA PHE A 47 -3.78 -4.63 -5.16
C PHE A 47 -5.30 -4.51 -5.21
N ALA A 48 -6.01 -5.59 -5.56
CA ALA A 48 -7.47 -5.63 -5.51
C ALA A 48 -7.99 -5.39 -4.09
N ILE A 49 -7.29 -5.90 -3.07
CA ILE A 49 -7.62 -5.64 -1.66
C ILE A 49 -7.37 -4.19 -1.28
N ALA A 50 -6.26 -3.60 -1.68
CA ALA A 50 -5.99 -2.18 -1.45
C ALA A 50 -7.13 -1.30 -2.01
N VAL A 51 -7.58 -1.60 -3.23
CA VAL A 51 -8.73 -0.92 -3.86
C VAL A 51 -10.04 -1.21 -3.10
N ALA A 52 -10.29 -2.47 -2.75
CA ALA A 52 -11.50 -2.88 -2.04
C ALA A 52 -11.58 -2.27 -0.63
N ILE A 53 -10.46 -2.11 0.07
CA ILE A 53 -10.41 -1.41 1.36
C ILE A 53 -10.94 -0.01 1.16
N ASN A 54 -10.39 0.80 0.26
CA ASN A 54 -10.87 2.17 0.07
C ASN A 54 -12.34 2.27 -0.35
N TYR A 55 -12.87 1.25 -1.03
CA TYR A 55 -14.29 1.21 -1.40
C TYR A 55 -15.21 0.78 -0.23
N LEU A 56 -14.84 -0.26 0.52
CA LEU A 56 -15.67 -0.89 1.56
C LEU A 56 -15.50 -0.22 2.93
N PHE A 57 -14.28 0.17 3.24
CA PHE A 57 -13.89 0.89 4.45
C PHE A 57 -13.27 2.19 3.97
N PRO A 58 -13.96 3.33 4.03
CA PRO A 58 -13.41 4.57 3.50
C PRO A 58 -12.29 5.09 4.41
N VAL A 59 -11.17 4.37 4.49
CA VAL A 59 -10.01 4.59 5.35
C VAL A 59 -9.40 5.93 5.00
N MET A 60 -9.39 6.28 3.72
CA MET A 60 -9.04 7.63 3.28
C MET A 60 -9.91 8.71 3.94
N ASN A 61 -11.23 8.47 4.11
CA ASN A 61 -12.12 9.39 4.83
C ASN A 61 -11.83 9.42 6.34
N TRP A 62 -11.45 8.30 6.94
CA TRP A 62 -11.01 8.29 8.34
C TRP A 62 -9.72 9.10 8.53
N CYS A 63 -8.79 9.01 7.58
CA CYS A 63 -7.57 9.80 7.57
C CYS A 63 -7.84 11.31 7.42
N ILE A 64 -8.99 11.71 6.82
CA ILE A 64 -9.40 13.12 6.75
C ILE A 64 -9.52 13.71 8.14
N VAL A 65 -10.15 13.00 9.08
CA VAL A 65 -10.40 13.48 10.44
C VAL A 65 -9.09 13.85 11.14
N ILE A 66 -8.04 13.07 10.90
CA ILE A 66 -6.70 13.24 11.50
C ILE A 66 -5.94 14.40 10.83
N THR A 67 -6.13 14.57 9.51
CA THR A 67 -5.32 15.48 8.69
C THR A 67 -6.02 16.81 8.38
N LYS A 68 -7.27 17.00 8.81
CA LYS A 68 -8.12 18.17 8.48
C LYS A 68 -7.52 19.54 8.83
N ASN A 69 -6.62 19.60 9.82
CA ASN A 69 -6.02 20.86 10.29
C ASN A 69 -4.77 21.26 9.47
N ILE A 70 -4.34 20.44 8.51
CA ILE A 70 -3.17 20.73 7.68
C ILE A 70 -3.56 21.76 6.63
N LYS A 71 -2.98 22.96 6.71
CA LYS A 71 -3.27 24.05 5.76
C LYS A 71 -2.78 23.74 4.34
N ASN A 72 -1.67 23.01 4.22
CA ASN A 72 -1.11 22.63 2.92
C ASN A 72 -1.77 21.34 2.41
N LYS A 73 -2.65 21.46 1.42
CA LYS A 73 -3.37 20.33 0.81
C LYS A 73 -2.45 19.25 0.23
N TRP A 74 -1.27 19.62 -0.24
CA TRP A 74 -0.28 18.66 -0.71
C TRP A 74 0.26 17.78 0.42
N ALA A 75 0.67 18.42 1.51
CA ALA A 75 1.15 17.71 2.69
C ALA A 75 0.04 16.86 3.32
N GLU A 76 -1.20 17.37 3.34
CA GLU A 76 -2.39 16.66 3.79
C GLU A 76 -2.57 15.34 3.02
N TYR A 77 -2.54 15.37 1.68
CA TYR A 77 -2.67 14.16 0.85
C TYR A 77 -1.51 13.17 1.04
N ILE A 78 -0.27 13.65 1.09
CA ILE A 78 0.90 12.78 1.30
C ILE A 78 0.79 12.04 2.65
N ILE A 79 0.38 12.75 3.70
CA ILE A 79 0.21 12.17 5.04
C ILE A 79 -0.96 11.18 5.07
N ARG A 80 -2.08 11.49 4.39
CA ARG A 80 -3.21 10.55 4.26
C ARG A 80 -2.78 9.25 3.61
N VAL A 81 -2.07 9.34 2.48
CA VAL A 81 -1.60 8.15 1.77
C VAL A 81 -0.58 7.38 2.61
N ALA A 82 0.29 8.05 3.37
CA ALA A 82 1.21 7.37 4.28
C ALA A 82 0.47 6.56 5.37
N ILE A 83 -0.56 7.14 5.98
CA ILE A 83 -1.40 6.45 6.98
C ILE A 83 -2.17 5.30 6.33
N PHE A 84 -2.75 5.52 5.15
CA PHE A 84 -3.44 4.49 4.40
C PHE A 84 -2.52 3.31 4.06
N SER A 85 -1.32 3.57 3.54
CA SER A 85 -0.34 2.53 3.20
C SER A 85 0.10 1.74 4.44
N LEU A 86 0.15 2.34 5.63
CA LEU A 86 0.42 1.59 6.87
C LEU A 86 -0.72 0.63 7.21
N ILE A 87 -1.97 1.05 7.03
CA ILE A 87 -3.15 0.19 7.23
C ILE A 87 -3.19 -0.91 6.16
N GLU A 88 -2.84 -0.57 4.93
CA GLU A 88 -2.75 -1.50 3.80
C GLU A 88 -1.79 -2.67 4.11
N ILE A 89 -0.67 -2.42 4.81
CA ILE A 89 0.25 -3.48 5.25
C ILE A 89 -0.49 -4.57 6.02
N LEU A 90 -1.39 -4.21 6.93
CA LEU A 90 -2.13 -5.17 7.74
C LEU A 90 -2.95 -6.11 6.85
N PHE A 91 -3.80 -5.55 5.99
CA PHE A 91 -4.68 -6.35 5.14
C PHE A 91 -3.94 -7.12 4.06
N ASN A 92 -2.94 -6.50 3.42
CA ASN A 92 -2.12 -7.17 2.41
C ASN A 92 -1.29 -8.30 3.04
N SER A 93 -0.78 -8.13 4.26
CA SER A 93 -0.05 -9.21 4.95
C SER A 93 -0.95 -10.42 5.23
N VAL A 94 -2.20 -10.21 5.63
CA VAL A 94 -3.19 -11.29 5.81
C VAL A 94 -3.43 -11.99 4.48
N TRP A 95 -3.70 -11.22 3.41
CA TRP A 95 -3.93 -11.80 2.09
C TRP A 95 -2.77 -12.61 1.56
N CYS A 96 -1.54 -12.10 1.69
CA CYS A 96 -0.36 -12.81 1.24
C CYS A 96 -0.25 -14.19 1.92
N MET A 97 -0.57 -14.26 3.21
CA MET A 97 -0.54 -15.51 3.96
C MET A 97 -1.70 -16.45 3.61
N VAL A 98 -2.91 -15.91 3.35
CA VAL A 98 -4.07 -16.69 2.87
C VAL A 98 -3.79 -17.27 1.48
N ASN A 99 -3.31 -16.46 0.56
CA ASN A 99 -2.98 -16.87 -0.81
C ASN A 99 -1.90 -17.95 -0.84
N SER A 100 -1.02 -17.98 0.16
CA SER A 100 0.00 -19.01 0.33
C SER A 100 -0.42 -20.19 1.21
N ASN A 101 -1.69 -20.26 1.66
CA ASN A 101 -2.23 -21.32 2.53
C ASN A 101 -1.47 -21.52 3.86
N VAL A 102 -0.98 -20.44 4.45
CA VAL A 102 -0.08 -20.46 5.62
C VAL A 102 -0.48 -19.41 6.66
N ILE A 103 -1.77 -19.06 6.72
CA ILE A 103 -2.32 -18.04 7.60
C ILE A 103 -1.97 -18.25 9.08
N GLU A 104 -1.79 -19.50 9.51
CA GLU A 104 -1.37 -19.88 10.86
C GLU A 104 -0.02 -19.27 11.29
N PHE A 105 0.89 -19.01 10.34
CA PHE A 105 2.18 -18.39 10.62
C PHE A 105 2.15 -16.85 10.56
N TRP A 106 1.00 -16.25 10.22
CA TRP A 106 0.87 -14.79 10.08
C TRP A 106 1.34 -14.02 11.32
N PRO A 107 1.00 -14.39 12.57
CA PRO A 107 1.46 -13.64 13.75
C PRO A 107 2.99 -13.57 13.85
N GLN A 108 3.71 -14.60 13.41
CA GLN A 108 5.17 -14.66 13.44
C GLN A 108 5.82 -13.87 12.29
N LYS A 109 5.14 -13.82 11.14
CA LYS A 109 5.66 -13.18 9.91
C LYS A 109 5.18 -11.73 9.75
N PHE A 110 4.19 -11.30 10.53
CA PHE A 110 3.63 -9.95 10.46
C PHE A 110 4.66 -8.88 10.79
N LEU A 111 5.45 -9.05 11.85
CA LEU A 111 6.44 -8.03 12.26
C LEU A 111 7.51 -7.80 11.17
N PRO A 112 8.14 -8.83 10.57
CA PRO A 112 9.00 -8.65 9.40
C PRO A 112 8.32 -7.93 8.23
N LEU A 113 7.08 -8.30 7.90
CA LEU A 113 6.31 -7.67 6.81
C LEU A 113 5.99 -6.20 7.13
N LEU A 114 5.73 -5.88 8.39
CA LEU A 114 5.50 -4.52 8.86
C LEU A 114 6.77 -3.67 8.71
N CYS A 115 7.93 -4.18 9.12
CA CYS A 115 9.20 -3.48 8.97
C CYS A 115 9.54 -3.22 7.50
N LEU A 116 9.41 -4.24 6.64
CA LEU A 116 9.70 -4.12 5.21
C LEU A 116 8.71 -3.19 4.49
N GLY A 117 7.42 -3.33 4.78
CA GLY A 117 6.38 -2.46 4.25
C GLY A 117 6.60 -1.01 4.67
N THR A 118 6.93 -0.76 5.94
CA THR A 118 7.20 0.58 6.44
C THR A 118 8.42 1.19 5.75
N ALA A 119 9.52 0.45 5.60
CA ALA A 119 10.69 0.91 4.87
C ALA A 119 10.35 1.24 3.40
N ALA A 120 9.54 0.41 2.75
CA ALA A 120 9.08 0.65 1.39
C ALA A 120 8.23 1.92 1.27
N ILE A 121 7.38 2.24 2.24
CA ILE A 121 6.63 3.50 2.27
C ILE A 121 7.61 4.69 2.28
N PHE A 122 8.61 4.68 3.15
CA PHE A 122 9.56 5.80 3.27
C PHE A 122 10.39 6.01 1.99
N ILE A 123 10.67 4.95 1.24
CA ILE A 123 11.40 5.03 -0.04
C ILE A 123 10.46 5.44 -1.18
N ALA A 124 9.29 4.82 -1.29
CA ALA A 124 8.39 4.97 -2.43
C ALA A 124 7.60 6.28 -2.39
N LEU A 125 7.15 6.73 -1.21
CA LEU A 125 6.31 7.92 -1.05
C LEU A 125 6.93 9.20 -1.65
N PRO A 126 8.21 9.55 -1.42
CA PRO A 126 8.81 10.74 -2.05
C PRO A 126 8.92 10.60 -3.57
N ILE A 127 9.20 9.40 -4.10
CA ILE A 127 9.29 9.15 -5.54
C ILE A 127 7.90 9.29 -6.18
N MET A 128 6.91 8.61 -5.62
CA MET A 128 5.53 8.63 -6.11
C MET A 128 4.88 9.99 -6.01
N SER A 129 5.18 10.76 -4.95
CA SER A 129 4.69 12.13 -4.83
C SER A 129 5.17 13.02 -6.00
N ARG A 130 6.41 12.83 -6.47
CA ARG A 130 6.94 13.56 -7.64
C ARG A 130 6.28 13.10 -8.94
N ILE A 131 6.14 11.79 -9.13
CA ILE A 131 5.47 11.22 -10.32
C ILE A 131 4.02 11.73 -10.39
N ALA A 132 3.28 11.63 -9.28
CA ALA A 132 1.91 12.12 -9.21
C ALA A 132 1.82 13.63 -9.46
N ALA A 133 2.80 14.42 -8.99
CA ALA A 133 2.84 15.86 -9.25
C ALA A 133 3.05 16.19 -10.73
N ILE A 134 3.82 15.40 -11.47
CA ILE A 134 4.04 15.58 -12.90
C ILE A 134 2.76 15.20 -13.66
N LEU A 135 2.21 14.02 -13.41
CA LEU A 135 1.03 13.49 -14.10
C LEU A 135 -0.28 14.25 -13.78
N ALA A 136 -0.33 14.97 -12.65
CA ALA A 136 -1.47 15.81 -12.29
C ALA A 136 -1.40 17.24 -12.86
N LYS A 137 -0.30 17.60 -13.51
CA LYS A 137 -0.13 18.87 -14.25
C LYS A 137 -0.52 18.73 -15.73
N GLU A 138 -0.32 17.54 -16.30
CA GLU A 138 -0.94 17.11 -17.55
C GLU A 138 -2.46 16.98 -17.41
#